data_AF-A0A1M6TS77-F1
#
_entry.id   AF-A0A1M6TS77-F1
#
_cell.length_a   1.000
_cell.length_b   1.000
_cell.length_c   1.000
_cell.angle_alpha   90.00
_cell.angle_beta   90.00
_cell.angle_gamma   90.00
#
_symmetry.space_group_name_H-M   'P 1'
#
loop_
_entity.id
_entity.type
_entity.pdbx_description
1 polymer ?
#
loop_
_entity_poly.entity_id
_entity_poly.type
_entity_poly.pdbx_seq_one_letter_code
_entity_poly.pdbx_strand_id
1 'polypeptide(L)' 'MRSIFSLTCVALLASCAQFPEVDQVTSQDIGDATYPDLIPVKEMAEPGPGYLDENSASNLEGRLNGLNRRADELRNRPIE' A
#
# COMPACT_ATOMS: atom_id res chain seq x y z
N MET A 1 38.34 -0.19 -5.75
CA MET A 1 37.32 -1.25 -5.53
C MET A 1 36.97 -1.45 -4.06
N ARG A 2 37.93 -1.69 -3.14
CA ARG A 2 37.64 -1.85 -1.69
C ARG A 2 36.85 -0.70 -1.04
N SER A 3 37.22 0.55 -1.37
CA SER A 3 36.53 1.74 -0.84
C SER A 3 35.09 1.92 -1.35
N ILE A 4 34.81 1.46 -2.57
CA ILE A 4 33.46 1.54 -3.16
C ILE A 4 32.55 0.53 -2.46
N PHE A 5 33.05 -0.68 -2.20
CA PHE A 5 32.30 -1.72 -1.51
C PHE A 5 31.94 -1.34 -0.07
N SER A 6 32.87 -0.72 0.67
CA SER A 6 32.59 -0.18 2.00
C SER A 6 31.52 0.93 1.98
N LEU A 7 31.57 1.83 1.00
CA LEU A 7 30.60 2.92 0.88
C LEU A 7 29.20 2.41 0.54
N THR A 8 29.11 1.39 -0.33
CA THR A 8 27.85 0.73 -0.67
C THR A 8 27.24 0.03 0.54
N CYS A 9 28.03 -0.71 1.33
CA CYS A 9 27.52 -1.36 2.56
C CYS A 9 26.93 -0.37 3.56
N VAL A 10 27.59 0.76 3.80
CA VAL A 10 27.09 1.79 4.74
C VAL A 10 25.79 2.42 4.22
N ALA A 11 25.67 2.65 2.92
CA ALA A 11 24.45 3.19 2.32
C ALA A 11 23.25 2.22 2.42
N LEU A 12 23.49 0.90 2.28
CA LEU A 12 22.46 -0.13 2.45
C LEU A 12 21.97 -0.24 3.90
N LEU A 13 22.88 -0.13 4.88
CA LEU A 13 22.53 -0.13 6.31
C LEU A 13 21.72 1.11 6.70
N ALA A 14 22.04 2.28 6.15
CA ALA A 14 21.29 3.52 6.36
C ALA A 14 19.94 3.56 5.60
N SER A 15 19.73 2.66 4.63
CA SER A 15 18.46 2.54 3.90
C SER A 15 17.41 1.70 4.64
N CYS A 16 17.75 1.03 5.74
CA CYS A 16 16.76 0.59 6.70
C CYS A 16 16.19 1.84 7.37
N ALA A 17 15.15 2.42 6.78
CA ALA A 17 14.51 3.64 7.26
C ALA A 17 14.04 3.44 8.72
N GLN A 18 14.74 4.06 9.66
CA GLN A 18 14.18 4.34 10.96
C GLN A 18 13.27 5.55 10.78
N PHE A 19 12.06 5.47 11.33
CA PHE A 19 11.06 6.54 11.28
C PHE A 19 11.01 7.17 12.67
N PRO A 20 12.04 7.98 13.05
CA PRO A 20 12.18 8.48 14.40
C PRO A 20 10.98 9.32 14.83
N GLU A 21 10.28 9.96 13.88
CA GLU A 21 9.04 10.68 14.14
C GLU A 21 7.95 9.73 14.63
N VAL A 22 7.83 8.51 14.08
CA VAL A 22 6.84 7.49 14.48
C VAL A 22 7.26 6.80 15.78
N ASP A 23 8.54 6.51 15.92
CA ASP A 23 9.11 5.86 17.12
C ASP A 23 8.95 6.74 18.36
N GLN A 24 9.03 8.07 18.20
CA GLN A 24 8.86 9.03 19.31
C GLN A 24 7.40 9.25 19.74
N VAL A 25 6.42 9.03 18.86
CA VAL A 25 4.98 9.09 19.23
C VAL A 25 4.49 7.78 19.83
N THR A 26 5.24 6.70 19.68
CA THR A 26 4.87 5.39 20.18
C THR A 26 5.33 5.26 21.64
N SER A 27 4.43 5.58 22.58
CA SER A 27 4.67 5.36 24.01
C SER A 27 4.93 3.87 24.29
N GLN A 28 5.85 3.53 25.21
CA GLN A 28 6.14 2.14 25.59
C GLN A 28 4.90 1.37 26.03
N ASP A 29 3.90 2.07 26.57
CA ASP A 29 2.60 1.53 26.98
C ASP A 29 1.73 0.97 25.82
N ILE A 30 2.04 1.27 24.55
CA ILE A 30 1.30 0.71 23.42
C ILE A 30 1.56 -0.80 23.27
N GLY A 31 2.76 -1.26 23.66
CA GLY A 31 3.11 -2.69 23.61
C GLY A 31 2.26 -3.56 24.57
N ASP A 32 1.88 -2.99 25.72
CA ASP A 32 1.04 -3.63 26.74
C ASP A 32 -0.42 -3.13 26.70
N ALA A 33 -0.80 -2.38 25.67
CA ALA A 33 -2.17 -1.92 25.52
C ALA A 33 -3.12 -3.13 25.46
N THR A 34 -4.26 -3.02 26.16
CA THR A 34 -5.33 -4.01 26.01
C THR A 34 -5.94 -3.85 24.63
N TYR A 35 -5.42 -4.62 23.68
CA TYR A 35 -5.98 -4.70 22.34
C TYR A 35 -7.39 -5.31 22.42
N PRO A 36 -8.34 -4.80 21.61
CA PRO A 36 -9.65 -5.43 21.53
C PRO A 36 -9.52 -6.84 20.98
N ASP A 37 -10.38 -7.74 21.43
CA ASP A 37 -10.45 -9.09 20.90
C ASP A 37 -10.75 -9.05 19.40
N LEU A 38 -9.95 -9.79 18.63
CA LEU A 38 -10.16 -9.92 17.19
C LEU A 38 -11.47 -10.69 16.94
N ILE A 39 -12.37 -10.10 16.15
CA ILE A 39 -13.61 -10.77 15.76
C ILE A 39 -13.26 -11.88 14.76
N PRO A 40 -13.60 -13.16 15.05
CA PRO A 40 -13.39 -14.25 14.11
C PRO A 40 -14.08 -13.99 12.77
N VAL A 41 -13.44 -14.35 11.66
CA VAL A 41 -13.98 -14.12 10.30
C VAL A 41 -15.39 -14.73 10.12
N LYS A 42 -15.65 -15.87 10.76
CA LYS A 42 -16.95 -16.55 10.79
C LYS A 42 -18.07 -15.76 11.49
N GLU A 43 -17.71 -14.80 12.33
CA GLU A 43 -18.61 -13.93 13.10
C GLU A 43 -18.74 -12.54 12.46
N MET A 44 -17.98 -12.27 11.38
CA MET A 44 -18.18 -11.08 10.58
C MET A 44 -19.56 -11.17 9.92
N ALA A 45 -20.39 -10.16 10.14
CA ALA A 45 -21.66 -10.05 9.43
C ALA A 45 -21.39 -10.07 7.92
N GLU A 46 -22.27 -10.72 7.16
CA GLU A 46 -22.17 -10.62 5.71
C GLU A 46 -22.20 -9.14 5.32
N PRO A 47 -21.31 -8.70 4.41
CA PRO A 47 -21.37 -7.34 3.91
C PRO A 47 -22.81 -7.09 3.43
N GLY A 48 -23.39 -5.97 3.89
CA GLY A 48 -24.74 -5.57 3.49
C GLY A 48 -24.88 -5.51 1.97
N PRO A 49 -26.12 -5.39 1.44
CA PRO A 49 -26.36 -5.33 0.00
C PRO A 49 -25.39 -4.34 -0.63
N GLY A 50 -24.61 -4.82 -1.62
CA GLY A 50 -23.50 -4.09 -2.19
C GLY A 50 -23.92 -2.66 -2.56
N TYR A 51 -23.06 -1.69 -2.23
CA TYR A 51 -23.25 -0.24 -2.43
C TYR A 51 -23.24 0.18 -3.91
N LEU A 52 -23.90 -0.57 -4.78
CA LEU A 52 -24.08 -0.19 -6.17
C LEU A 52 -25.31 0.71 -6.25
N ASP A 53 -25.08 1.94 -6.65
CA ASP A 53 -26.11 2.89 -7.07
C ASP A 53 -26.28 2.85 -8.60
N GLU A 54 -27.22 3.64 -9.11
CA GLU A 54 -27.54 3.72 -10.54
C GLU A 54 -26.35 4.20 -11.40
N ASN A 55 -25.36 4.85 -10.81
CA ASN A 55 -24.17 5.36 -11.50
C ASN A 55 -22.96 4.42 -11.41
N SER A 56 -23.06 3.35 -10.64
CA SER A 56 -21.91 2.47 -10.37
C SER A 56 -21.40 1.79 -11.64
N ALA A 57 -22.30 1.44 -12.56
CA ALA A 57 -21.93 0.87 -13.86
C ALA A 57 -21.16 1.88 -14.74
N SER A 58 -21.67 3.10 -14.89
CA SER A 58 -21.05 4.13 -15.72
C SER A 58 -19.70 4.58 -15.16
N ASN A 59 -19.58 4.66 -13.82
CA ASN A 59 -18.32 4.95 -13.15
C ASN A 59 -17.26 3.85 -13.39
N LEU A 60 -17.65 2.58 -13.35
CA LEU A 60 -16.76 1.47 -13.66
C LEU A 60 -16.32 1.48 -15.13
N GLU A 61 -17.25 1.73 -16.05
CA GLU A 61 -16.96 1.82 -17.48
C GLU A 61 -16.00 2.98 -17.80
N GLY A 62 -16.19 4.15 -17.19
CA GLY A 62 -15.27 5.28 -17.32
C GLY A 62 -13.85 4.95 -16.85
N ARG A 63 -13.72 4.23 -15.73
CA ARG A 63 -12.43 3.76 -15.22
C ARG A 63 -11.78 2.75 -16.17
N LEU A 64 -12.55 1.78 -16.66
CA LEU A 64 -12.11 0.77 -17.61
C LEU A 64 -11.59 1.40 -18.90
N ASN A 65 -12.31 2.37 -19.45
CA ASN A 65 -11.88 3.14 -20.62
C ASN A 65 -10.57 3.90 -20.39
N GLY A 66 -10.42 4.53 -19.22
CA GLY A 66 -9.18 5.22 -18.84
C GLY A 66 -7.99 4.28 -18.65
N LEU A 67 -8.22 3.05 -18.19
CA LEU A 67 -7.21 2.00 -18.06
C LEU A 67 -6.78 1.47 -19.44
N ASN A 68 -7.74 1.18 -20.32
CA ASN A 68 -7.45 0.71 -21.68
C ASN A 68 -6.63 1.72 -22.46
N ARG A 69 -6.98 3.02 -22.42
CA ARG A 69 -6.21 4.07 -23.09
C ARG A 69 -4.75 4.09 -22.65
N ARG A 70 -4.51 4.04 -21.34
CA ARG A 70 -3.15 4.00 -20.76
C ARG A 70 -2.40 2.73 -21.15
N ALA A 71 -3.09 1.58 -21.17
CA ALA A 71 -2.49 0.33 -21.58
C ALA A 71 -2.07 0.37 -23.06
N ASP A 72 -2.89 0.98 -23.92
CA ASP A 72 -2.59 1.11 -25.34
C ASP A 72 -1.44 2.08 -25.60
N GLU A 73 -1.37 3.18 -24.85
CA GLU A 73 -0.19 4.05 -24.85
C GLU A 73 1.07 3.27 -24.47
N LEU A 74 1.04 2.51 -23.37
CA LEU A 74 2.21 1.73 -22.93
C LEU A 74 2.63 0.65 -23.93
N ARG A 75 1.68 -0.03 -24.57
CA ARG A 75 1.97 -1.06 -25.59
C ARG A 75 2.58 -0.49 -26.85
N ASN A 76 2.19 0.73 -27.22
CA ASN A 76 2.65 1.38 -28.46
C ASN A 76 3.84 2.32 -28.23
N ARG A 77 4.35 2.44 -27.00
CA ARG A 77 5.59 3.16 -26.73
C ARG A 77 6.78 2.37 -27.26
N PRO A 78 7.60 2.93 -28.17
CA PRO A 78 8.83 2.28 -28.57
C PRO A 78 9.75 2.15 -27.36
N ILE A 79 10.38 0.99 -27.22
CA ILE A 79 11.41 0.74 -26.22
C ILE A 79 12.71 1.29 -26.80
N GLU A 80 13.17 2.43 -26.31
CA GLU A 80 14.50 2.98 -26.60
C GLU A 80 15.59 2.24 -25.81
#